data_AF-A0A926A8X1-F1
#
_entry.id   AF-A0A926A8X1-F1
#
_cell.length_a   1.000
_cell.length_b   1.000
_cell.length_c   1.000
_cell.angle_alpha   90.00
_cell.angle_beta   90.00
_cell.angle_gamma   90.00
#
_symmetry.space_group_name_H-M   'P 1'
#
loop_
_entity.id
_entity.type
_entity.pdbx_description
1 polymer ?
#
loop_
_entity_poly.entity_id
_entity_poly.type
_entity_poly.pdbx_seq_one_letter_code
_entity_poly.pdbx_strand_id
1 'polypeptide(L)' 'AGDSLLDADLLDAADHAVRPAHGELHDTGWTRDGLTVTAASGVAAGAELLGHLRELAGRHPMASGRV' A
#
# COMPACT_ATOMS: atom_id res chain seq x y z
N ALA A 1 -1.88 3.47 -0.85
CA ALA A 1 -2.19 2.21 -1.56
C ALA A 1 -3.22 2.52 -2.63
N GLY A 2 -3.11 1.92 -3.80
CA GLY A 2 -3.97 2.21 -4.96
C GLY A 2 -3.87 1.14 -6.03
N ASP A 3 -4.89 1.02 -6.85
CA ASP A 3 -5.02 0.04 -7.94
C ASP A 3 -5.30 0.70 -9.30
N SER A 4 -5.64 1.99 -9.33
CA SER A 4 -5.87 2.75 -10.55
C SER A 4 -4.60 3.41 -11.06
N LEU A 5 -4.49 3.61 -12.38
CA LEU A 5 -3.42 4.44 -12.98
C LEU A 5 -3.41 5.87 -12.43
N LEU A 6 -4.55 6.38 -11.97
CA LEU A 6 -4.65 7.68 -11.30
C LEU A 6 -3.80 7.75 -10.02
N ASP A 7 -3.59 6.61 -9.35
CA ASP A 7 -2.84 6.55 -8.10
C ASP A 7 -1.32 6.54 -8.30
N ALA A 8 -0.82 6.40 -9.53
CA ALA A 8 0.61 6.16 -9.81
C ALA A 8 1.51 7.24 -9.20
N ASP A 9 1.24 8.52 -9.46
CA ASP A 9 2.03 9.64 -8.93
C ASP A 9 1.99 9.70 -7.40
N LEU A 10 0.83 9.38 -6.80
CA LEU A 10 0.67 9.30 -5.35
C LEU A 10 1.50 8.16 -4.76
N LEU A 11 1.52 7.00 -5.43
CA LEU A 11 2.29 5.85 -5.00
C LEU A 11 3.79 6.07 -5.20
N ASP A 12 4.22 6.77 -6.24
CA ASP A 12 5.62 7.15 -6.44
C ASP A 12 6.15 8.10 -5.36
N ALA A 13 5.29 8.98 -4.82
CA ALA A 13 5.63 9.85 -3.71
C ALA A 13 5.55 9.17 -2.32
N ALA A 14 4.98 7.96 -2.21
CA ALA A 14 4.75 7.32 -0.93
C ALA A 14 6.03 6.70 -0.34
N ASP A 15 6.23 6.85 0.97
CA ASP A 15 7.28 6.12 1.70
C ASP A 15 7.04 4.60 1.66
N HIS A 16 5.77 4.20 1.74
CA HIS A 16 5.32 2.81 1.70
C HIS A 16 4.18 2.65 0.70
N ALA A 17 4.53 2.34 -0.55
CA ALA A 17 3.57 2.05 -1.60
C ALA A 17 3.13 0.59 -1.54
N VAL A 18 1.81 0.39 -1.65
CA VAL A 18 1.19 -0.92 -1.83
C VAL A 18 0.23 -0.82 -3.00
N ARG A 19 0.31 -1.76 -3.96
CA ARG A 19 -0.76 -1.99 -4.94
C ARG A 19 -1.38 -3.36 -4.71
N PRO A 20 -2.71 -3.51 -4.86
CA PRO A 20 -3.32 -4.82 -4.90
C PRO A 20 -2.89 -5.65 -6.13
N ALA A 21 -3.00 -6.98 -6.05
CA ALA A 21 -2.88 -7.87 -7.21
C ALA A 21 -4.17 -7.89 -8.08
N HIS A 22 -4.72 -6.71 -8.35
CA HIS A 22 -5.82 -6.44 -9.28
C HIS A 22 -5.84 -4.95 -9.63
N GLY A 23 -6.67 -4.56 -10.59
CA GLY A 23 -6.83 -3.18 -11.03
C GLY A 23 -5.83 -2.79 -12.10
N GLU A 24 -5.98 -1.56 -12.61
CA GLU A 24 -5.26 -1.05 -13.78
C GLU A 24 -3.73 -1.08 -13.60
N LEU A 25 -3.24 -0.76 -12.39
CA LEU A 25 -1.81 -0.86 -12.10
C LEU A 25 -1.33 -2.30 -12.22
N HIS A 26 -2.08 -3.28 -11.69
CA HIS A 26 -1.76 -4.70 -11.82
C HIS A 26 -1.69 -5.14 -13.28
N ASP A 27 -2.74 -4.81 -14.03
CA ASP A 27 -2.92 -5.23 -15.42
C ASP A 27 -1.86 -4.64 -16.36
N THR A 28 -1.38 -3.43 -16.06
CA THR A 28 -0.31 -2.76 -16.82
C THR A 28 1.09 -3.14 -16.36
N GLY A 29 1.22 -3.97 -15.31
CA GLY A 29 2.51 -4.35 -14.77
C GLY A 29 3.29 -3.18 -14.15
N TRP A 30 2.60 -2.13 -13.69
CA TRP A 30 3.26 -0.98 -13.06
C TRP A 30 4.07 -1.42 -11.83
N THR A 31 5.32 -0.97 -11.74
CA THR A 31 6.23 -1.26 -10.63
C THR A 31 7.04 -0.02 -10.28
N ARG A 32 7.54 0.01 -9.04
CA ARG A 32 8.55 0.95 -8.57
C ARG A 32 9.38 0.30 -7.46
N ASP A 33 10.49 0.92 -7.09
CA ASP A 33 11.31 0.46 -5.98
C ASP A 33 10.52 0.50 -4.65
N GLY A 34 10.66 -0.56 -3.87
CA GLY A 34 9.97 -0.69 -2.57
C GLY A 34 8.45 -0.85 -2.67
N LEU A 35 7.89 -1.13 -3.85
CA LEU A 35 6.48 -1.46 -4.01
C LEU A 35 6.17 -2.84 -3.41
N THR A 36 5.21 -2.88 -2.50
CA THR A 36 4.57 -4.14 -2.09
C THR A 36 3.38 -4.43 -3.00
N VAL A 37 3.29 -5.65 -3.51
CA VAL A 37 2.10 -6.17 -4.19
C VAL A 37 1.41 -7.13 -3.25
N THR A 38 0.09 -6.99 -3.05
CA THR A 38 -0.64 -7.96 -2.22
C THR A 38 -0.60 -9.35 -2.84
N ALA A 39 -0.56 -10.40 -2.01
CA ALA A 39 -0.68 -11.76 -2.50
C ALA A 39 -2.11 -12.09 -2.93
N ALA A 40 -3.10 -11.53 -2.22
CA ALA A 40 -4.50 -11.68 -2.55
C ALA A 40 -4.99 -10.62 -3.57
N SER A 41 -6.13 -10.90 -4.21
CA SER A 41 -6.86 -9.97 -5.08
C SER A 41 -8.27 -9.69 -4.54
N GLY A 42 -8.95 -8.69 -5.11
CA GLY A 42 -10.30 -8.29 -4.71
C GLY A 42 -10.40 -7.93 -3.22
N VAL A 43 -11.53 -8.30 -2.59
CA VAL A 43 -11.79 -7.96 -1.18
C VAL A 43 -10.73 -8.51 -0.22
N ALA A 44 -10.17 -9.68 -0.52
CA ALA A 44 -9.13 -10.28 0.32
C ALA A 44 -7.83 -9.46 0.32
N ALA A 45 -7.51 -8.77 -0.78
CA ALA A 45 -6.40 -7.83 -0.83
C ALA A 45 -6.59 -6.66 0.15
N GLY A 46 -7.83 -6.22 0.35
CA GLY A 46 -8.15 -5.18 1.34
C GLY A 46 -7.84 -5.63 2.77
N ALA A 47 -8.19 -6.87 3.13
CA ALA A 47 -7.87 -7.41 4.45
C ALA A 47 -6.35 -7.55 4.66
N GLU A 48 -5.62 -7.99 3.63
CA GLU A 48 -4.15 -8.05 3.64
C GLU A 48 -3.54 -6.65 3.83
N LEU A 49 -4.05 -5.64 3.10
CA LEU A 49 -3.62 -4.25 3.21
C LEU A 49 -3.79 -3.70 4.63
N LEU A 50 -4.90 -3.98 5.32
CA LEU A 50 -5.06 -3.60 6.72
C LEU A 50 -3.99 -4.22 7.63
N GLY A 51 -3.56 -5.45 7.34
CA GLY A 51 -2.44 -6.10 8.02
C GLY A 51 -1.14 -5.31 7.87
N HIS A 52 -0.77 -4.98 6.63
CA HIS A 52 0.41 -4.17 6.32
C HIS A 52 0.38 -2.80 7.02
N LEU A 53 -0.77 -2.11 6.98
CA LEU A 53 -0.94 -0.81 7.64
C LEU A 53 -0.81 -0.91 9.17
N ARG A 54 -1.34 -1.98 9.79
CA ARG A 54 -1.20 -2.20 11.23
C ARG A 54 0.25 -2.36 11.64
N GLU A 55 1.04 -3.09 10.86
CA GLU A 55 2.47 -3.25 11.11
C GLU A 55 3.22 -1.93 10.95
N LEU A 56 2.90 -1.15 9.92
CA LEU A 56 3.47 0.19 9.73
C LEU A 56 3.15 1.12 10.89
N ALA A 57 1.90 1.15 11.34
CA ALA A 57 1.48 1.96 12.48
C ALA A 57 2.20 1.56 13.78
N GLY A 58 2.46 0.27 13.99
CA GLY A 58 3.22 -0.21 15.15
C GLY A 58 4.72 0.10 15.12
N ARG A 59 5.28 0.37 13.92
CA ARG A 59 6.69 0.75 13.74
C ARG A 59 6.94 2.24 14.01
N HIS A 60 5.93 3.09 13.88
CA HIS A 60 6.03 4.49 14.25
C HIS A 60 5.77 4.62 15.77
N PRO A 61 6.75 5.02 16.59
CA PRO A 61 6.47 5.27 18.00
C PRO A 61 5.38 6.34 18.07
N MET A 62 4.23 6.01 18.64
CA MET A 62 3.20 7.00 18.98
C MET A 62 3.92 8.11 19.74
N ALA A 63 4.02 9.30 19.14
CA ALA A 63 4.66 10.44 19.77
C ALA A 63 4.00 10.61 21.15
N SER A 64 4.76 10.32 22.20
CA SER A 64 4.28 10.40 23.57
C SER A 64 3.96 11.87 23.83
N GLY A 65 2.67 12.21 23.73
CA GLY A 65 2.15 13.49 24.13
C GLY A 65 2.34 13.63 25.63
N ARG A 66 3.45 14.24 26.03
CA ARG A 66 3.62 14.75 27.39
C ARG A 66 2.99 16.14 27.41
N VAL A 67 1.84 16.26 28.07
CA VAL A 67 1.31 17.53 28.59
C VAL A 67 1.48 17.47 30.10
#